data_AF-A0A0F7VUH4-F1
#
_entry.id   AF-A0A0F7VUH4-F1
#
_cell.length_a   1.000
_cell.length_b   1.000
_cell.length_c   1.000
_cell.angle_alpha   90.00
_cell.angle_beta   90.00
_cell.angle_gamma   90.00
#
_symmetry.space_group_name_H-M   'P 1'
#
loop_
_entity.id
_entity.type
_entity.pdbx_description
1 polymer ?
#
loop_
_entity_poly.entity_id
_entity_poly.type
_entity_poly.pdbx_seq_one_letter_code
_entity_poly.pdbx_strand_id
1 'polypeptide(L)'
;MLRRASCSNFSCAGAISPYWLGLHEVIITTPVRPSAQEVTWHDWLTEPELESLVRRQGFVSDAREAFDRYRNVSQADRTLSEQRPQLTPCHGPPPNR
;
A
#
# COMPACT_ATOMS: atom_id res chain seq x y z
N MET A 1 -13.20 -3.25 -5.64
CA MET A 1 -12.57 -1.95 -5.95
C MET A 1 -11.11 -2.21 -6.24
N LEU A 2 -10.65 -1.93 -7.45
CA LEU A 2 -9.21 -1.93 -7.75
C LEU A 2 -8.62 -0.71 -7.02
N ARG A 3 -7.71 -0.90 -6.07
CA ARG A 3 -6.95 0.23 -5.49
C ARG A 3 -6.16 0.88 -6.62
N ARG A 4 -6.14 2.21 -6.70
CA ARG A 4 -5.26 2.91 -7.65
C ARG A 4 -3.83 2.52 -7.33
N ALA A 5 -3.01 2.29 -8.36
CA ALA A 5 -1.57 2.19 -8.18
C ALA A 5 -1.08 3.49 -7.54
N SER A 6 -0.59 3.40 -6.32
CA SER A 6 -0.07 4.51 -5.55
C SER A 6 1.44 4.55 -5.71
N CYS A 7 1.95 5.69 -6.15
CA CYS A 7 3.38 5.98 -6.25
C CYS A 7 3.66 7.24 -5.43
N SER A 8 4.52 7.13 -4.43
CA SER A 8 4.94 8.28 -3.62
C SER A 8 6.43 8.24 -3.35
N ASN A 9 7.08 9.39 -3.40
CA ASN A 9 8.48 9.52 -3.03
C ASN A 9 8.59 10.13 -1.62
N PHE A 10 9.54 9.65 -0.82
CA PHE A 10 9.85 10.24 0.48
C PHE A 10 11.36 10.27 0.72
N SER A 11 11.82 11.24 1.50
CA SER A 11 13.19 11.29 1.98
C SER A 11 13.31 10.43 3.24
N CYS A 12 14.15 9.40 3.17
CA CYS A 12 14.50 8.53 4.28
C CYS A 12 15.83 9.00 4.88
N ALA A 13 15.97 8.91 6.20
CA ALA A 13 17.24 9.23 6.86
C ALA A 13 18.36 8.22 6.51
N GLY A 14 17.97 6.97 6.19
CA GLY A 14 18.87 5.88 5.89
C GLY A 14 19.76 5.45 7.07
N ALA A 15 20.45 4.34 6.91
CA ALA A 15 21.44 3.89 7.91
C ALA A 15 22.77 4.66 7.83
N ILE A 16 23.11 5.22 6.66
CA ILE A 16 24.42 5.83 6.38
C ILE A 16 24.28 7.33 6.05
N SER A 17 23.33 7.68 5.19
CA SER A 17 23.03 9.06 4.80
C SER A 17 21.61 9.16 4.27
N PRO A 18 20.98 10.36 4.30
CA PRO A 18 19.66 10.54 3.73
C PRO A 18 19.60 10.25 2.23
N TYR A 19 18.53 9.64 1.77
CA TYR A 19 18.28 9.39 0.35
C TYR A 19 16.78 9.32 0.04
N TRP A 20 16.44 9.51 -1.24
CA TRP A 20 15.06 9.44 -1.70
C TRP A 20 14.66 8.00 -2.03
N LEU A 21 13.50 7.58 -1.52
CA LEU A 21 12.86 6.31 -1.83
C LEU A 21 11.53 6.54 -2.55
N GLY A 22 11.29 5.75 -3.60
CA GLY A 22 9.98 5.62 -4.24
C GLY A 22 9.25 4.40 -3.71
N LEU A 23 8.00 4.58 -3.28
CA LEU A 23 7.08 3.55 -2.83
C LEU A 23 6.05 3.29 -3.93
N HIS A 24 5.92 2.04 -4.37
CA HIS A 24 5.00 1.63 -5.42
C HIS A 24 4.12 0.46 -4.95
N GLU A 25 2.80 0.60 -5.12
CA GLU A 25 1.85 -0.51 -4.96
C GLU A 25 1.43 -1.04 -6.34
N VAL A 26 1.53 -2.36 -6.54
CA VAL A 26 1.21 -3.02 -7.81
C VAL A 26 0.39 -4.29 -7.57
N ILE A 27 -0.51 -4.60 -8.52
CA ILE A 27 -1.24 -5.86 -8.55
C ILE A 27 -0.55 -6.77 -9.57
N ILE A 28 -0.10 -7.93 -9.11
CA ILE A 28 0.56 -8.93 -9.95
C ILE A 28 -0.39 -10.13 -10.09
N THR A 29 -0.78 -10.43 -11.32
CA THR A 29 -1.67 -11.56 -11.66
C THR A 29 -0.94 -12.72 -12.32
N THR A 30 0.38 -12.60 -12.47
CA THR A 30 1.26 -13.59 -13.12
C THR A 30 2.29 -14.14 -12.13
N PRO A 31 2.88 -15.32 -12.38
CA PRO A 31 3.92 -15.86 -11.52
C PRO A 31 5.14 -14.95 -11.44
N VAL A 32 5.60 -14.64 -10.23
CA VAL A 32 6.86 -13.92 -9.98
C VAL A 32 8.01 -14.95 -9.96
N ARG A 33 9.09 -14.68 -10.70
CA ARG A 33 10.31 -15.52 -10.70
C ARG A 33 11.55 -14.65 -10.51
N PRO A 34 11.90 -14.29 -9.26
CA PRO A 34 13.07 -13.48 -8.99
C PRO A 34 14.36 -14.23 -9.36
N SER A 35 15.40 -13.49 -9.73
CA SER A 35 16.75 -14.05 -9.88
C SER A 35 17.27 -14.50 -8.52
N ALA A 36 17.75 -15.75 -8.42
CA ALA A 36 18.32 -16.28 -7.18
C ALA A 36 19.66 -15.62 -6.78
N GLN A 37 20.32 -14.92 -7.72
CA GLN A 37 21.53 -14.15 -7.41
C GLN A 37 21.23 -12.87 -6.61
N GLU A 38 20.01 -12.33 -6.75
CA GLU A 38 19.59 -11.07 -6.12
C GLU A 38 18.62 -11.32 -4.94
N VAL A 39 17.76 -12.34 -5.04
CA VAL A 39 16.70 -12.62 -4.07
C VAL A 39 16.80 -14.06 -3.59
N THR A 40 17.30 -14.24 -2.37
CA THR A 40 17.50 -15.56 -1.76
C THR A 40 16.18 -16.23 -1.33
N TRP A 41 15.15 -15.45 -1.01
CA TRP A 41 13.83 -15.96 -0.63
C TRP A 41 12.73 -14.94 -0.96
N HIS A 42 11.57 -15.43 -1.39
CA HIS A 42 10.35 -14.64 -1.59
C HIS A 42 9.13 -15.52 -1.32
N ASP A 43 8.03 -14.90 -0.88
CA ASP A 43 6.76 -15.57 -0.65
C ASP A 43 5.60 -14.57 -0.76
N TRP A 44 4.38 -15.08 -0.89
CA TRP A 44 3.15 -14.31 -0.78
C TRP A 44 2.69 -14.29 0.67
N LEU A 45 2.48 -13.10 1.22
CA LEU A 45 2.11 -12.91 2.61
C LEU A 45 0.76 -12.21 2.72
N THR A 46 -0.02 -12.59 3.73
CA THR A 46 -1.19 -11.82 4.17
C THR A 46 -0.76 -10.52 4.88
N GLU A 47 -1.68 -9.56 5.03
CA GLU A 47 -1.40 -8.29 5.72
C GLU A 47 -0.85 -8.49 7.16
N PRO A 48 -1.37 -9.41 7.99
CA PRO A 48 -0.82 -9.68 9.33
C PRO A 48 0.56 -10.37 9.33
N GLU A 49 0.81 -11.27 8.39
CA GLU A 49 2.12 -11.94 8.25
C GLU A 49 3.19 -10.92 7.85
N LEU A 50 2.86 -10.04 6.89
CA LEU A 50 3.75 -8.96 6.49
C LEU A 50 4.03 -8.01 7.65
N GLU A 51 3.02 -7.61 8.41
CA GLU A 51 3.19 -6.77 9.60
C GLU A 51 4.14 -7.41 10.62
N SER A 52 3.98 -8.70 10.89
CA SER A 52 4.85 -9.44 11.80
C SER A 52 6.27 -9.53 11.27
N LEU A 53 6.45 -9.73 9.96
CA LEU A 53 7.75 -9.83 9.31
C LEU A 53 8.55 -8.52 9.39
N VAL A 54 7.91 -7.38 9.08
CA VAL A 54 8.54 -6.05 9.07
C VAL A 54 9.07 -5.66 10.46
N ARG A 55 8.41 -6.12 11.54
CA ARG A 55 8.81 -5.85 12.92
C ARG A 55 10.03 -6.66 13.40
N ARG A 56 10.46 -7.69 12.65
CA ARG A 56 11.64 -8.49 13.02
C ARG A 56 12.91 -7.66 12.92
N GLN A 57 13.85 -7.83 13.86
CA GLN A 57 15.12 -7.09 13.94
C GLN A 57 15.94 -7.09 12.63
N GLY A 58 15.97 -8.21 11.89
CA GLY A 58 16.74 -8.34 10.64
C GLY A 58 16.13 -7.66 9.41
N PHE A 59 14.94 -7.06 9.52
CA PHE A 59 14.35 -6.31 8.42
C PHE A 59 15.13 -5.00 8.15
N VAL A 60 15.20 -4.56 6.90
CA VAL A 60 15.93 -3.33 6.55
C VAL A 60 15.18 -2.12 7.13
N SER A 61 15.89 -1.21 7.80
CA SER A 61 15.31 -0.04 8.48
C SER A 61 14.39 0.76 7.56
N ASP A 62 14.85 1.01 6.35
CA ASP A 62 14.21 1.94 5.44
C ASP A 62 12.95 1.30 4.82
N ALA A 63 12.92 -0.03 4.72
CA ALA A 63 11.74 -0.79 4.35
C ALA A 63 10.67 -0.79 5.46
N ARG A 64 11.03 -0.65 6.75
CA ARG A 64 10.05 -0.44 7.83
C ARG A 64 9.39 0.91 7.70
N GLU A 65 10.18 1.96 7.47
CA GLU A 65 9.64 3.31 7.24
C GLU A 65 8.70 3.33 6.03
N ALA A 66 9.10 2.66 4.93
CA ALA A 66 8.24 2.52 3.75
C ALA A 66 6.91 1.83 4.08
N PHE A 67 6.93 0.77 4.90
CA PHE A 67 5.73 0.06 5.33
C PHE A 67 4.80 0.92 6.21
N ASP A 68 5.36 1.68 7.17
CA ASP A 68 4.57 2.58 8.01
C ASP A 68 3.86 3.66 7.17
N ARG A 69 4.56 4.20 6.17
CA ARG A 69 3.97 5.16 5.21
C ARG A 69 2.89 4.51 4.35
N TYR A 70 3.13 3.30 3.84
CA TYR A 70 2.13 2.53 3.08
C TYR A 70 0.85 2.34 3.88
N ARG A 71 0.95 1.98 5.17
CA ARG A 71 -0.20 1.81 6.06
C ARG A 71 -0.98 3.10 6.25
N ASN A 72 -0.31 4.22 6.44
CA ASN A 72 -0.95 5.52 6.61
C ASN A 72 -1.75 5.93 5.36
N VAL A 73 -1.18 5.75 4.16
CA VAL A 73 -1.89 5.99 2.89
C VAL A 73 -3.06 5.03 2.74
N SER A 74 -2.85 3.74 3.01
CA SER A 74 -3.88 2.70 2.88
C SER A 74 -5.04 2.88 3.85
N GLN A 75 -4.79 3.44 5.02
CA GLN A 75 -5.83 3.83 5.98
C GLN A 75 -6.58 5.06 5.50
N ALA A 76 -5.88 6.10 5.03
CA ALA A 76 -6.52 7.28 4.46
C ALA A 76 -7.46 6.92 3.29
N ASP A 77 -7.02 6.05 2.38
CA ASP A 77 -7.83 5.57 1.26
C ASP A 77 -9.07 4.78 1.71
N ARG A 78 -8.93 3.94 2.75
CA ARG A 78 -10.07 3.20 3.34
C ARG A 78 -11.08 4.16 3.95
N THR A 79 -10.62 5.10 4.77
CA THR A 79 -11.45 6.12 5.41
C THR A 79 -12.17 7.00 4.38
N LEU A 80 -11.50 7.43 3.32
CA LEU A 80 -12.09 8.18 2.21
C LEU A 80 -13.14 7.36 1.45
N SER A 81 -12.93 6.05 1.29
CA SER A 81 -13.91 5.16 0.67
C SER A 81 -15.16 4.96 1.53
N GLU A 82 -15.00 4.89 2.86
CA GLU A 82 -16.11 4.73 3.83
C GLU A 82 -16.91 6.03 4.00
N GLN A 83 -16.25 7.18 3.95
CA GLN A 83 -16.86 8.50 4.08
C GLN A 83 -17.52 9.01 2.79
N ARG A 84 -17.40 8.27 1.68
CA ARG A 84 -18.10 8.61 0.45
C ARG A 84 -19.61 8.48 0.72
N PRO A 85 -20.40 9.58 0.71
CA PRO A 85 -21.82 9.50 0.99
C PRO A 85 -22.43 8.49 0.02
N GLN A 86 -23.28 7.59 0.53
CA GLN A 86 -24.18 6.85 -0.33
C GLN A 86 -24.95 7.93 -1.09
N LEU A 87 -24.68 8.09 -2.39
CA LEU A 87 -25.50 8.94 -3.24
C LEU A 87 -26.93 8.42 -3.07
N THR A 88 -27.75 9.19 -2.34
CA THR A 88 -29.18 8.94 -2.29
C THR A 88 -29.63 8.87 -3.75
N PRO A 89 -30.33 7.80 -4.18
CA PRO A 89 -30.88 7.77 -5.53
C PRO A 89 -31.65 9.07 -5.72
N CYS A 90 -31.35 9.82 -6.78
CA CYS A 90 -32.18 10.96 -7.16
C CYS A 90 -33.60 10.42 -7.37
N HIS A 91 -34.46 10.52 -6.37
CA HIS A 91 -35.88 10.43 -6.60
C HIS A 91 -36.20 11.60 -7.50
N GLY A 92 -36.49 11.29 -8.77
CA GLY A 92 -37.00 12.26 -9.72
C GLY A 92 -38.25 12.93 -9.12
N PRO A 93 -38.56 14.16 -9.57
CA PRO A 93 -39.75 14.85 -9.10
C PRO A 93 -40.98 13.96 -9.31
N PRO A 94 -41.94 13.93 -8.36
CA PRO A 94 -43.15 13.13 -8.50
C PRO A 94 -43.88 13.53 -9.80
N PRO A 95 -44.50 12.58 -10.52
CA PRO A 95 -45.25 12.90 -11.73
C PRO A 95 -46.39 13.86 -11.38
N ASN A 96 -46.51 14.95 -12.15
CA ASN A 96 -47.61 15.91 -12.02
C ASN A 96 -48.94 15.17 -12.19
N ARG A 97 -49.84 15.36 -11.22
CA ARG A 97 -51.25 14.96 -11.31
C ARG A 97 -52.03 15.95 -12.17
#